data_AF-A0A355DM45-F1
#
_entry.id   AF-A0A355DM45-F1
#
_cell.length_a   1.000
_cell.length_b   1.000
_cell.length_c   1.000
_cell.angle_alpha   90.00
_cell.angle_beta   90.00
_cell.angle_gamma   90.00
#
_symmetry.space_group_name_H-M   'P 1'
#
loop_
_entity.id
_entity.type
_entity.pdbx_description
1 polymer ?
#
loop_
_entity_poly.entity_id
_entity_poly.type
_entity_poly.pdbx_seq_one_letter_code
_entity_poly.pdbx_strand_id
1 'polypeptide(L)'
;EDLDDDLDDDLDDDWDDEEVEFRSRRPIKNSPIRSNINVQVLPLSEASLPKICYLVVDRSAELVARPLREFSDLGRIPVEEVQQKTLPIFDNHRVAKRFSNRSQRVIKVPDGQMLQKTCSHLKAKGITRLLIDGQVYSLFPIG
;
A
#
# COMPACT_ATOMS: atom_id res chain seq x y z
N GLU A 1 -33.98 -27.38 2.52
CA GLU A 1 -32.81 -27.80 3.30
C GLU A 1 -31.66 -26.98 2.79
N ASP A 2 -31.39 -25.92 3.55
CA ASP A 2 -30.28 -24.99 3.34
C ASP A 2 -29.00 -25.69 3.81
N LEU A 3 -27.95 -25.68 2.99
CA LEU A 3 -26.61 -26.01 3.44
C LEU A 3 -25.64 -25.00 2.84
N ASP A 4 -25.02 -24.28 3.77
CA ASP A 4 -24.22 -23.07 3.66
C ASP A 4 -22.80 -23.33 3.14
N ASP A 5 -22.29 -22.33 2.42
CA ASP A 5 -20.92 -21.80 2.42
C ASP A 5 -19.73 -22.75 2.65
N ASP A 6 -19.22 -23.30 1.54
CA ASP A 6 -17.81 -23.71 1.42
C ASP A 6 -16.91 -22.46 1.33
N LEU A 7 -16.60 -21.86 2.47
CA LEU A 7 -15.48 -20.95 2.62
C LEU A 7 -14.20 -21.79 2.85
N ASP A 8 -13.53 -22.15 1.76
CA ASP A 8 -12.12 -22.55 1.78
C ASP A 8 -11.28 -21.31 2.14
N ASP A 9 -11.18 -21.05 3.45
CA ASP A 9 -10.15 -20.24 4.06
C ASP A 9 -8.87 -21.10 4.12
N ASP A 10 -8.20 -21.23 2.97
CA ASP A 10 -6.80 -21.66 2.88
C ASP A 10 -5.91 -20.61 3.55
N LEU A 11 -5.95 -20.63 4.89
CA LEU A 11 -5.01 -19.99 5.78
C LEU A 11 -3.71 -20.79 5.75
N ASP A 12 -2.90 -20.55 4.72
CA ASP A 12 -1.48 -20.86 4.74
C ASP A 12 -0.78 -19.84 5.67
N ASP A 13 -1.08 -19.96 6.97
CA ASP A 13 -0.46 -19.21 8.07
C ASP A 13 0.81 -19.93 8.53
N ASP A 14 1.71 -20.24 7.58
CA ASP A 14 3.06 -20.73 7.88
C ASP A 14 4.00 -19.54 8.08
N TRP A 15 3.88 -18.88 9.23
CA TRP A 15 4.94 -18.01 9.74
C TRP A 15 5.12 -18.22 11.24
N ASP A 16 6.06 -19.13 11.52
CA ASP A 16 6.75 -19.41 12.77
C ASP A 16 6.76 -18.22 13.75
N ASP A 17 6.00 -18.37 14.83
CA ASP A 17 5.83 -17.41 15.91
C ASP A 17 7.04 -17.52 16.85
N GLU A 18 8.21 -17.04 16.40
CA GLU A 18 9.31 -16.77 17.33
C GLU A 18 8.95 -15.54 18.19
N GLU A 19 8.31 -15.84 19.31
CA GLU A 19 7.96 -14.96 20.42
C GLU A 19 9.23 -14.32 21.02
N VAL A 20 9.75 -13.26 20.39
CA VAL A 20 10.83 -12.45 20.97
C VAL A 20 10.27 -11.42 21.96
N GLU A 21 10.42 -11.78 23.22
CA GLU A 21 10.24 -11.01 24.45
C GLU A 21 10.15 -9.48 24.31
N PHE A 22 9.09 -8.98 24.93
CA PHE A 22 8.76 -7.61 25.29
C PHE A 22 9.94 -6.80 25.87
N ARG A 23 10.82 -6.28 25.00
CA ARG A 23 11.80 -5.25 25.39
C ARG A 23 11.18 -3.86 25.21
N SER A 24 10.60 -3.38 26.31
CA SER A 24 10.40 -1.98 26.68
C SER A 24 10.26 -0.98 25.53
N ARG A 25 9.00 -0.62 25.24
CA ARG A 25 8.60 0.50 24.39
C ARG A 25 9.34 1.79 24.80
N ARG A 26 10.51 2.03 24.21
CA ARG A 26 11.05 3.38 24.11
C ARG A 26 10.20 4.08 23.05
N PRO A 27 9.58 5.24 23.34
CA PRO A 27 8.96 6.02 22.29
C PRO A 27 10.05 6.35 21.28
N ILE A 28 9.94 5.80 20.08
CA ILE A 28 10.76 6.20 18.96
C ILE A 28 10.46 7.68 18.79
N LYS A 29 11.44 8.53 19.06
CA LYS A 29 11.33 9.97 18.80
C LYS A 29 11.11 10.09 17.29
N ASN A 30 9.88 10.40 16.89
CA ASN A 30 9.57 10.74 15.51
C ASN A 30 10.53 11.86 15.09
N SER A 31 11.49 11.52 14.24
CA SER A 31 12.44 12.49 13.73
C SER A 31 11.65 13.45 12.82
N PRO A 32 11.65 14.77 13.08
CA PRO A 32 10.84 15.74 12.34
C PRO A 32 11.41 16.03 10.94
N ILE A 33 12.33 15.21 10.44
CA ILE A 33 13.18 15.57 9.29
C ILE A 33 12.38 15.72 7.98
N ARG A 34 11.23 15.05 7.82
CA ARG A 34 10.43 15.16 6.57
C ARG A 34 9.45 16.32 6.54
N SER A 35 9.25 17.08 7.62
CA SER A 35 8.21 18.14 7.63
C SER A 35 8.50 19.30 6.67
N ASN A 36 9.75 19.46 6.24
CA ASN A 36 10.18 20.51 5.31
C ASN A 36 10.37 20.03 3.86
N ILE A 37 10.14 18.74 3.59
CA ILE A 37 10.29 18.18 2.24
C ILE A 37 8.91 18.19 1.58
N ASN A 38 8.81 18.85 0.43
CA ASN A 38 7.62 18.78 -0.40
C ASN A 38 7.56 17.41 -1.07
N VAL A 39 6.39 16.78 -1.05
CA VAL A 39 6.16 15.54 -1.78
C VAL A 39 6.30 15.82 -3.27
N GLN A 40 7.24 15.14 -3.92
CA GLN A 40 7.37 15.13 -5.37
C GLN A 40 6.55 13.97 -5.94
N VAL A 41 5.89 14.20 -7.07
CA VAL A 41 5.21 13.15 -7.83
C VAL A 41 6.02 12.87 -9.09
N LEU A 42 6.44 11.62 -9.25
CA LEU A 42 7.23 11.15 -10.40
C LEU A 42 6.38 10.31 -11.35
N PRO A 43 6.73 10.15 -12.63
CA PRO A 43 6.01 9.22 -13.50
C PRO A 43 6.29 7.78 -13.07
N LEU A 44 5.31 6.87 -13.21
CA LEU A 44 5.49 5.46 -12.83
C LEU A 44 6.67 4.78 -13.54
N SER A 45 7.05 5.24 -14.73
CA SER A 45 8.22 4.74 -15.46
C SER A 45 9.54 4.90 -14.70
N GLU A 46 9.61 5.83 -13.75
CA GLU A 46 10.78 6.05 -12.88
C GLU A 46 10.73 5.22 -11.58
N ALA A 47 9.66 4.44 -11.37
CA ALA A 47 9.53 3.64 -10.17
C ALA A 47 10.48 2.43 -10.18
N SER A 48 11.26 2.29 -9.12
CA SER A 48 11.95 1.04 -8.81
C SER A 48 10.96 0.09 -8.14
N LEU A 49 10.40 -0.84 -8.93
CA LEU A 49 9.40 -1.78 -8.44
C LEU A 49 10.07 -3.01 -7.81
N PRO A 50 9.66 -3.40 -6.59
CA PRO A 50 10.20 -4.59 -5.95
C PRO A 50 9.79 -5.85 -6.70
N LYS A 51 10.61 -6.91 -6.62
CA LYS A 51 10.26 -8.21 -7.20
C LYS A 51 8.96 -8.75 -6.60
N ILE A 52 8.87 -8.80 -5.28
CA ILE A 52 7.65 -9.18 -4.58
C ILE A 52 7.11 -7.94 -3.86
N CYS A 53 5.82 -7.69 -3.95
CA CYS A 53 5.14 -6.70 -3.13
C CYS A 53 3.83 -7.24 -2.56
N TYR A 54 3.25 -6.47 -1.66
CA TYR A 54 2.02 -6.77 -0.98
C TYR A 54 1.05 -5.62 -1.17
N LEU A 55 -0.20 -5.97 -1.48
CA LEU A 55 -1.31 -5.02 -1.63
C LEU A 55 -2.39 -5.36 -0.62
N VAL A 56 -3.26 -4.40 -0.33
CA VAL A 56 -4.41 -4.62 0.56
C VAL A 56 -5.69 -4.53 -0.26
N VAL A 57 -6.57 -5.51 -0.09
CA VAL A 57 -7.91 -5.57 -0.70
C VAL A 57 -8.98 -5.62 0.37
N ASP A 58 -10.20 -5.16 0.04
CA ASP A 58 -11.36 -5.29 0.91
C ASP A 58 -12.10 -6.63 0.74
N ARG A 59 -13.26 -6.77 1.40
CA ARG A 59 -14.12 -7.97 1.32
C ARG A 59 -14.65 -8.24 -0.09
N SER A 60 -14.69 -7.24 -0.95
CA SER A 60 -15.15 -7.33 -2.34
C SER A 60 -13.99 -7.55 -3.31
N ALA A 61 -12.79 -7.86 -2.80
CA ALA A 61 -11.54 -7.98 -3.55
C ALA A 61 -11.14 -6.69 -4.30
N GLU A 62 -11.60 -5.51 -3.85
CA GLU A 62 -11.17 -4.24 -4.42
C GLU A 62 -9.91 -3.71 -3.74
N LEU A 63 -9.00 -3.14 -4.54
CA LEU A 63 -7.77 -2.53 -4.06
C LEU A 63 -8.06 -1.33 -3.13
N VAL A 64 -7.46 -1.35 -1.95
CA VAL A 64 -7.64 -0.31 -0.92
C VAL A 64 -6.72 0.86 -1.24
N ALA A 65 -7.26 1.85 -1.94
CA ALA A 65 -6.62 3.14 -2.18
C ALA A 65 -7.29 4.26 -1.38
N ARG A 66 -6.51 5.22 -0.90
CA ARG A 66 -6.97 6.33 -0.05
C ARG A 66 -6.50 7.68 -0.59
N PRO A 67 -7.17 8.80 -0.26
CA PRO A 67 -6.65 10.14 -0.55
C PRO A 67 -5.21 10.32 -0.05
N LEU A 68 -4.36 10.98 -0.83
CA LEU A 68 -2.94 11.12 -0.49
C LEU A 68 -2.70 11.78 0.87
N ARG A 69 -3.59 12.68 1.29
CA ARG A 69 -3.54 13.34 2.62
C ARG A 69 -3.56 12.37 3.81
N GLU A 70 -4.02 11.14 3.63
CA GLU A 70 -4.03 10.13 4.69
C GLU A 70 -2.65 9.50 4.93
N PHE A 71 -1.66 9.80 4.07
CA PHE A 71 -0.28 9.38 4.20
C PHE A 71 0.58 10.54 4.74
N SER A 72 0.29 10.98 5.97
CA SER A 72 0.87 12.19 6.59
C SER A 72 2.39 12.14 6.81
N ASP A 73 2.99 10.95 6.73
CA ASP A 73 4.43 10.74 6.98
C ASP A 73 5.31 11.09 5.77
N LEU A 74 4.71 11.47 4.63
CA LEU A 74 5.42 11.78 3.37
C LEU A 74 6.06 13.17 3.35
N GLY A 75 5.60 14.10 4.18
CA GLY A 75 6.01 15.50 4.17
C GLY A 75 4.89 16.44 3.71
N ARG A 76 5.24 17.60 3.14
CA ARG A 76 4.26 18.60 2.68
C ARG A 76 3.67 18.19 1.33
N ILE A 77 2.41 17.78 1.33
CA ILE A 77 1.68 17.37 0.12
C ILE A 77 1.18 18.64 -0.63
N PRO A 78 1.46 18.79 -1.94
CA PRO A 78 0.88 19.86 -2.76
C PRO A 78 -0.65 19.82 -2.78
N VAL A 79 -1.31 20.98 -2.88
CA VAL A 79 -2.78 21.09 -2.73
C VAL A 79 -3.52 20.25 -3.77
N GLU A 80 -3.01 20.25 -5.00
CA GLU A 80 -3.49 19.48 -6.15
C GLU A 80 -3.39 17.95 -5.95
N GLU A 81 -2.49 17.51 -5.06
CA GLU A 81 -2.22 16.10 -4.78
C GLU A 81 -3.03 15.57 -3.57
N VAL A 82 -3.49 16.43 -2.67
CA VAL A 82 -4.16 16.09 -1.40
C VAL A 82 -5.27 15.03 -1.55
N GLN A 83 -6.08 15.16 -2.60
CA GLN A 83 -7.26 14.31 -2.83
C GLN A 83 -7.04 13.16 -3.82
N GLN A 84 -5.83 13.03 -4.37
CA GLN A 84 -5.54 12.01 -5.37
C GLN A 84 -5.64 10.61 -4.75
N LYS A 85 -6.38 9.71 -5.42
CA LYS A 85 -6.63 8.35 -4.94
C LYS A 85 -5.36 7.53 -5.11
N THR A 86 -4.73 7.23 -3.97
CA THR A 86 -3.38 6.68 -3.87
C THR A 86 -3.42 5.24 -3.39
N LEU A 87 -2.87 4.33 -4.18
CA LEU A 87 -2.71 2.93 -3.81
C LEU A 87 -1.31 2.70 -3.20
N PRO A 88 -1.21 2.33 -1.92
CA PRO A 88 0.07 1.96 -1.32
C PRO A 88 0.52 0.57 -1.76
N ILE A 89 1.81 0.46 -2.09
CA ILE A 89 2.50 -0.77 -2.45
C ILE A 89 3.52 -1.04 -1.35
N PHE A 90 3.43 -2.19 -0.70
CA PHE A 90 4.30 -2.56 0.40
C PHE A 90 5.33 -3.59 -0.04
N ASP A 91 6.58 -3.43 0.34
CA ASP A 91 7.64 -4.43 0.19
C ASP A 91 7.62 -5.48 1.32
N ASN A 92 6.95 -5.15 2.43
CA ASN A 92 6.91 -5.93 3.65
C ASN A 92 5.47 -6.33 4.03
N HIS A 93 5.23 -7.63 4.18
CA HIS A 93 3.93 -8.19 4.56
C HIS A 93 3.42 -7.65 5.91
N ARG A 94 4.29 -7.53 6.92
CA ARG A 94 3.92 -7.04 8.26
C ARG A 94 3.47 -5.58 8.21
N VAL A 95 4.06 -4.77 7.34
CA VAL A 95 3.66 -3.37 7.15
C VAL A 95 2.29 -3.30 6.46
N ALA A 96 2.08 -4.07 5.39
CA ALA A 96 0.78 -4.17 4.72
C ALA A 96 -0.33 -4.64 5.68
N LYS A 97 -0.04 -5.64 6.52
CA LYS A 97 -0.99 -6.15 7.52
C LYS A 97 -1.34 -5.09 8.56
N ARG A 98 -0.36 -4.30 9.01
CA ARG A 98 -0.60 -3.15 9.92
C ARG A 98 -1.44 -2.04 9.28
N PHE A 99 -1.32 -1.84 7.98
CA PHE A 99 -2.14 -0.88 7.24
C PHE A 99 -3.58 -1.37 7.05
N SER A 100 -3.77 -2.68 6.87
CA SER A 100 -5.08 -3.31 6.71
C SER A 100 -5.93 -3.23 7.99
N ASN A 101 -7.25 -3.27 7.83
CA ASN A 101 -8.20 -3.42 8.94
C ASN A 101 -8.80 -4.85 8.97
N ARG A 102 -9.67 -5.13 9.96
CA ARG A 102 -10.29 -6.46 10.14
C ARG A 102 -11.14 -6.95 8.96
N SER A 103 -11.58 -6.05 8.07
CA SER A 103 -12.35 -6.40 6.88
C SER A 103 -11.51 -6.47 5.61
N GLN A 104 -10.19 -6.33 5.73
CA GLN A 104 -9.27 -6.28 4.61
C GLN A 104 -8.28 -7.44 4.67
N ARG A 105 -7.81 -7.85 3.49
CA ARG A 105 -6.83 -8.92 3.33
C ARG A 105 -5.60 -8.39 2.63
N VAL A 106 -4.44 -8.96 2.97
CA VAL A 106 -3.19 -8.68 2.28
C VAL A 106 -3.00 -9.74 1.19
N ILE A 107 -2.70 -9.31 -0.03
CA ILE A 107 -2.38 -10.19 -1.15
C ILE A 107 -0.91 -10.05 -1.52
N LYS A 108 -0.27 -11.17 -1.84
CA LYS A 108 1.10 -11.21 -2.34
C LYS A 108 1.09 -11.08 -3.86
N VAL A 109 1.87 -10.15 -4.38
CA VAL A 109 2.12 -9.97 -5.81
C VAL A 109 3.55 -10.44 -6.09
N PRO A 110 3.74 -11.52 -6.87
CA PRO A 110 5.05 -12.15 -7.07
C PRO A 110 5.97 -11.38 -8.03
N ASP A 111 5.42 -10.44 -8.81
CA ASP A 111 6.17 -9.55 -9.70
C ASP A 111 5.58 -8.13 -9.66
N GLY A 112 6.26 -7.19 -8.99
CA GLY A 112 5.86 -5.80 -8.93
C GLY A 112 5.80 -5.10 -10.29
N GLN A 113 6.53 -5.59 -11.31
CA GLN A 113 6.48 -5.05 -12.67
C GLN A 113 5.09 -5.18 -13.31
N MET A 114 4.23 -6.07 -12.81
CA MET A 114 2.85 -6.17 -13.26
C MET A 114 2.07 -4.87 -13.04
N LEU A 115 2.43 -4.05 -12.03
CA LEU A 115 1.76 -2.77 -11.76
C LEU A 115 1.80 -1.82 -12.97
N GLN A 116 2.92 -1.81 -13.72
CA GLN A 116 3.03 -1.03 -14.95
C GLN A 116 2.03 -1.52 -16.01
N LYS A 117 1.87 -2.83 -16.16
CA LYS A 117 0.95 -3.44 -17.13
C LYS A 117 -0.52 -3.22 -16.75
N THR A 118 -0.83 -3.13 -15.45
CA THR A 118 -2.20 -2.97 -14.95
C THR A 118 -2.67 -1.51 -14.85
N CYS A 119 -1.89 -0.54 -15.31
CA CYS A 119 -2.21 0.88 -15.17
C CYS A 119 -3.60 1.25 -15.71
N SER A 120 -4.03 0.66 -16.83
CA SER A 120 -5.36 0.89 -17.40
C SER A 120 -6.47 0.49 -16.41
N HIS A 121 -6.35 -0.67 -15.78
CA HIS A 121 -7.31 -1.18 -14.80
C HIS A 121 -7.32 -0.36 -13.51
N LEU A 122 -6.13 0.03 -13.01
CA LEU A 122 -6.01 0.90 -11.84
C LEU A 122 -6.69 2.26 -12.09
N LYS A 123 -6.43 2.87 -13.26
CA LYS A 123 -7.09 4.13 -13.68
C LYS A 123 -8.60 3.98 -13.82
N ALA A 124 -9.09 2.87 -14.36
CA ALA A 124 -10.53 2.60 -14.46
C ALA A 124 -11.22 2.49 -13.09
N LYS A 125 -10.49 2.08 -12.04
CA LYS A 125 -10.95 2.10 -10.63
C LYS A 125 -10.74 3.47 -9.93
N GLY A 126 -10.36 4.49 -10.71
CA GLY A 126 -10.11 5.85 -10.24
C GLY A 126 -8.82 6.04 -9.47
N ILE A 127 -7.93 5.04 -9.43
CA ILE A 127 -6.61 5.16 -8.79
C ILE A 127 -5.74 6.03 -9.70
N THR A 128 -5.12 7.06 -9.14
CA THR A 128 -4.33 8.04 -9.90
C THR A 128 -2.86 8.09 -9.46
N ARG A 129 -2.56 7.60 -8.26
CA ARG A 129 -1.22 7.55 -7.68
C ARG A 129 -0.88 6.18 -7.11
N LEU A 130 0.40 5.82 -7.18
CA LEU A 130 0.98 4.73 -6.39
C LEU A 130 1.92 5.32 -5.34
N LEU A 131 1.93 4.75 -4.14
CA LEU A 131 2.88 5.07 -3.09
C LEU A 131 3.80 3.87 -2.87
N ILE A 132 5.09 4.04 -3.12
CA ILE A 132 6.09 2.96 -3.07
C ILE A 132 7.32 3.49 -2.32
N ASP A 133 7.71 2.83 -1.23
CA ASP A 133 8.86 3.22 -0.39
C ASP A 133 8.89 4.72 -0.01
N GLY A 134 7.71 5.29 0.30
CA GLY A 134 7.59 6.71 0.64
C GLY A 134 7.67 7.69 -0.53
N GLN A 135 7.79 7.21 -1.78
CA GLN A 135 7.76 8.00 -3.01
C GLN A 135 6.41 7.86 -3.72
N VAL A 136 5.87 8.97 -4.21
CA VAL A 136 4.60 9.01 -4.93
C VAL A 136 4.85 8.99 -6.44
N TYR A 137 4.10 8.15 -7.15
CA TYR A 137 4.18 7.99 -8.60
C TYR A 137 2.82 8.22 -9.27
N SER A 138 2.79 8.93 -10.38
CA SER A 138 1.60 9.16 -11.21
C SER A 138 1.39 8.03 -12.22
N LEU A 139 0.12 7.59 -12.34
CA LEU A 139 -0.33 6.67 -13.41
C LEU A 139 -0.66 7.38 -14.73
N PHE A 140 -0.63 8.72 -14.72
CA PHE A 140 -0.79 9.56 -15.89
C PHE A 140 0.57 10.12 -16.32
N PRO A 141 0.80 10.31 -17.63
CA PRO A 141 1.95 11.05 -18.11
C PRO A 141 2.04 12.40 -17.39
N ILE A 142 3.22 12.72 -16.90
CA ILE A 142 3.52 14.05 -16.39
C ILE A 142 4.00 14.85 -17.59
N GLY A 143 3.20 15.83 -18.01
CA GLY A 143 3.49 16.73 -19.13
C GLY A 143 4.29 17.95 -18.70
#